data_AF-A0A3M1AUG7-F1
#
_entry.id   AF-A0A3M1AUG7-F1
#
_cell.length_a   1.000
_cell.length_b   1.000
_cell.length_c   1.000
_cell.angle_alpha   90.00
_cell.angle_beta   90.00
_cell.angle_gamma   90.00
#
_symmetry.space_group_name_H-M   'P 1'
#
loop_
_entity.id
_entity.type
_entity.pdbx_description
1 polymer ?
#
loop_
_entity_poly.entity_id
_entity_poly.type
_entity_poly.pdbx_seq_one_letter_code
_entity_poly.pdbx_strand_id
1 'polypeptide(L)'
;MPSKTKKAFLKSLADEGYKIIYLERRDKKRQALSVAYAMHTDYWHDTGSGNSNKPQVAISEAQLTQLENEIRKLTDFEKEILEGLDYRHLIYEEDLLKEDLREATLKALFKLFGVPYRATYSPNKKVLTGQPRSLVTAVRSTSEN
;
A
#
# COMPACT_ATOMS: atom_id res chain seq x y z
N MET A 1 8.87 1.26 21.14
CA MET A 1 10.00 1.98 20.50
C MET A 1 9.62 3.43 20.34
N PRO A 2 10.49 4.40 20.67
CA PRO A 2 10.04 5.76 20.92
C PRO A 2 9.71 6.46 19.60
N SER A 3 8.44 6.81 19.42
CA SER A 3 7.95 7.59 18.26
C SER A 3 8.77 8.88 18.05
N LYS A 4 9.31 9.45 19.13
CA LYS A 4 10.19 10.64 19.13
C LYS A 4 11.41 10.50 18.20
N THR A 5 12.07 9.35 18.15
CA THR A 5 13.26 9.18 17.30
C THR A 5 12.89 9.13 15.81
N LYS A 6 11.77 8.48 15.49
CA LYS A 6 11.29 8.35 14.10
C LYS A 6 10.76 9.68 13.55
N LYS A 7 10.00 10.43 14.36
CA LYS A 7 9.53 11.78 14.02
C LYS A 7 10.71 12.75 13.84
N ALA A 8 11.69 12.71 14.72
CA ALA A 8 12.91 13.51 14.59
C ALA A 8 13.68 13.18 13.31
N PHE A 9 13.79 11.90 12.94
CA PHE A 9 14.40 11.48 11.69
C PHE A 9 13.65 11.97 10.44
N LEU A 10 12.32 11.84 10.39
CA LEU A 10 11.56 12.38 9.25
C LEU A 10 11.67 13.91 9.17
N LYS A 11 11.69 14.58 10.34
CA LYS A 11 11.93 16.02 10.38
C LYS A 11 13.31 16.38 9.83
N SER A 12 14.37 15.65 10.19
CA SER A 12 15.71 15.95 9.67
C SER A 12 15.77 15.81 8.15
N LEU A 13 15.12 14.78 7.58
CA LEU A 13 15.00 14.66 6.12
C LEU A 13 14.27 15.86 5.51
N ALA A 14 13.14 16.29 6.08
CA ALA A 14 12.44 17.48 5.60
C ALA A 14 13.30 18.75 5.71
N ASP A 15 14.03 18.92 6.81
CA ASP A 15 14.93 20.06 7.05
C ASP A 15 16.12 20.06 6.06
N GLU A 16 16.58 18.89 5.63
CA GLU A 16 17.59 18.71 4.57
C GLU A 16 17.03 18.95 3.15
N GLY A 17 15.74 19.24 3.01
CA GLY A 17 15.08 19.56 1.75
C GLY A 17 14.45 18.37 1.03
N TYR A 18 14.44 17.17 1.63
CA TYR A 18 13.73 16.03 1.07
C TYR A 18 12.22 16.28 1.06
N LYS A 19 11.56 15.87 -0.04
CA LYS A 19 10.10 15.88 -0.15
C LYS A 19 9.55 14.56 0.33
N ILE A 20 8.69 14.59 1.34
CA ILE A 20 8.03 13.41 1.87
C ILE A 20 6.74 13.17 1.09
N ILE A 21 6.56 11.96 0.58
CA ILE A 21 5.31 11.51 -0.04
C ILE A 21 4.73 10.42 0.86
N TYR A 22 3.53 10.66 1.37
CA TYR A 22 2.79 9.67 2.16
C TYR A 22 1.70 9.05 1.30
N LEU A 23 1.82 7.76 1.02
CA LEU A 23 0.85 7.00 0.24
C LEU A 23 -0.01 6.14 1.16
N GLU A 24 -1.31 6.39 1.18
CA GLU A 24 -2.27 5.63 1.97
C GLU A 24 -3.21 4.82 1.05
N ARG A 25 -3.67 3.66 1.54
CA ARG A 25 -4.86 2.97 1.00
C ARG A 25 -6.03 3.18 1.95
N ARG A 26 -7.18 3.62 1.44
CA ARG A 26 -8.39 3.78 2.27
C ARG A 26 -9.06 2.44 2.59
N ASP A 27 -9.02 1.49 1.65
CA ASP A 27 -9.61 0.18 1.85
C ASP A 27 -8.65 -0.74 2.61
N LYS A 28 -8.69 -0.64 3.95
CA LYS A 28 -7.83 -1.41 4.86
C LYS A 28 -8.07 -2.91 4.76
N LYS A 29 -9.31 -3.34 4.47
CA LYS A 29 -9.64 -4.75 4.28
C LYS A 29 -9.00 -5.31 3.01
N ARG A 30 -9.06 -4.58 1.89
CA ARG A 30 -8.33 -4.95 0.66
C ARG A 30 -6.83 -4.80 0.80
N GLN A 31 -6.33 -3.95 1.71
CA GLN A 31 -4.91 -3.90 2.03
C GLN A 31 -4.49 -5.14 2.82
N ALA A 32 -5.22 -5.50 3.88
CA ALA A 32 -4.99 -6.69 4.67
C ALA A 32 -5.01 -7.95 3.80
N LEU A 33 -6.02 -8.10 2.94
CA LEU A 33 -6.08 -9.23 2.01
C LEU A 33 -4.88 -9.30 1.06
N SER A 34 -4.42 -8.15 0.57
CA SER A 34 -3.25 -8.06 -0.31
C SER A 34 -1.96 -8.43 0.40
N VAL A 35 -1.80 -7.99 1.65
CA VAL A 35 -0.62 -8.31 2.46
C VAL A 35 -0.64 -9.78 2.87
N ALA A 36 -1.78 -10.30 3.33
CA ALA A 36 -1.91 -11.71 3.70
C ALA A 36 -1.62 -12.64 2.51
N TYR A 37 -2.12 -12.31 1.32
CA TYR A 37 -1.80 -13.07 0.10
C TYR A 37 -0.31 -13.02 -0.23
N ALA A 38 0.31 -11.84 -0.20
CA ALA A 38 1.74 -11.70 -0.49
C ALA A 38 2.60 -12.46 0.54
N MET A 39 2.25 -12.42 1.83
CA MET A 39 2.95 -13.17 2.88
C MET A 39 2.92 -14.69 2.67
N HIS A 40 1.84 -15.23 2.09
CA HIS A 40 1.71 -16.67 1.84
C HIS A 40 2.40 -17.13 0.56
N THR A 41 2.64 -16.22 -0.38
CA THR A 41 3.05 -16.58 -1.74
C THR A 41 4.39 -15.99 -2.15
N ASP A 42 4.91 -15.06 -1.34
CA ASP A 42 6.05 -14.17 -1.63
C ASP A 42 5.88 -13.33 -2.91
N TYR A 43 4.67 -13.29 -3.48
CA TYR A 43 4.36 -12.48 -4.65
C TYR A 43 3.82 -11.11 -4.25
N TRP A 44 4.69 -10.11 -4.26
CA TRP A 44 4.34 -8.71 -4.00
C TRP A 44 3.93 -7.96 -5.27
N HIS A 45 4.42 -8.39 -6.43
CA HIS A 45 4.17 -7.78 -7.74
C HIS A 45 3.86 -8.83 -8.81
N ASP A 46 3.00 -8.47 -9.76
CA ASP A 46 2.78 -9.25 -10.98
C ASP A 46 3.58 -8.57 -12.10
N THR A 47 4.63 -9.24 -12.58
CA THR A 47 5.50 -8.75 -13.66
C THR A 47 4.86 -8.90 -15.04
N GLY A 48 3.60 -9.34 -15.13
CA GLY A 48 2.90 -9.53 -16.41
C GLY A 48 3.43 -10.69 -17.24
N SER A 49 4.44 -11.41 -16.74
CA SER A 49 5.04 -12.59 -17.36
C SER A 49 4.18 -13.82 -17.10
N GLY A 50 2.94 -13.81 -17.57
CA GLY A 50 2.14 -14.99 -17.94
C GLY A 50 2.02 -16.19 -16.97
N ASN A 51 2.52 -16.12 -15.74
CA ASN A 51 2.46 -17.23 -14.79
C ASN A 51 1.04 -17.24 -14.22
N SER A 52 0.14 -17.80 -15.01
CA SER A 52 -1.30 -17.89 -14.76
C SER A 52 -1.64 -18.78 -13.56
N ASN A 53 -0.66 -19.50 -13.01
CA ASN A 53 -0.82 -20.37 -11.85
C ASN A 53 -0.55 -19.63 -10.54
N LYS A 54 -1.33 -18.57 -10.28
CA LYS A 54 -1.31 -17.90 -8.98
C LYS A 54 -1.85 -18.88 -7.93
N PRO A 55 -1.06 -19.23 -6.90
CA PRO A 55 -1.51 -20.20 -5.91
C PRO A 55 -2.73 -19.66 -5.18
N GLN A 56 -3.72 -20.52 -5.02
CA GLN A 56 -4.88 -20.25 -4.18
C GLN A 56 -4.45 -20.39 -2.72
N VAL A 57 -4.72 -19.36 -1.93
CA VAL A 57 -4.30 -19.31 -0.54
C VAL A 57 -5.53 -19.40 0.37
N ALA A 58 -5.44 -20.25 1.37
CA ALA A 58 -6.38 -20.32 2.46
C ALA A 58 -6.01 -19.24 3.49
N ILE A 59 -6.88 -18.23 3.65
CA ILE A 59 -6.67 -17.15 4.63
C ILE A 59 -7.86 -17.17 5.60
N SER A 60 -7.57 -17.25 6.89
CA SER A 60 -8.63 -17.25 7.90
C SER A 60 -9.16 -15.85 8.16
N GLU A 61 -10.41 -15.76 8.60
CA GLU A 61 -11.03 -14.48 8.98
C GLU A 61 -10.32 -13.83 10.18
N ALA A 62 -9.85 -14.65 11.13
CA ALA A 62 -9.07 -14.18 12.27
C ALA A 62 -7.75 -13.52 11.83
N GLN A 63 -7.02 -14.14 10.90
CA GLN A 63 -5.79 -13.56 10.33
C GLN A 63 -6.07 -12.23 9.64
N LEU A 64 -7.12 -12.16 8.81
CA LEU A 64 -7.48 -10.90 8.12
C LEU A 64 -7.86 -9.80 9.11
N THR A 65 -8.61 -10.14 10.15
CA THR A 65 -9.05 -9.18 11.18
C THR A 65 -7.87 -8.65 11.98
N GLN A 66 -6.95 -9.53 12.38
CA GLN A 66 -5.73 -9.13 13.05
C GLN A 66 -4.90 -8.18 12.19
N LEU A 67 -4.68 -8.54 10.92
CA LEU A 67 -3.87 -7.75 10.00
C LEU A 67 -4.52 -6.40 9.68
N GLU A 68 -5.85 -6.35 9.53
CA GLU A 68 -6.57 -5.08 9.38
C GLU A 68 -6.34 -4.16 10.58
N ASN A 69 -6.41 -4.70 11.80
CA ASN A 69 -6.15 -3.93 13.02
C ASN A 69 -4.69 -3.44 13.11
N GLU A 70 -3.73 -4.27 12.72
CA GLU A 70 -2.31 -3.88 12.66
C GLU A 70 -2.09 -2.75 11.64
N ILE A 71 -2.70 -2.84 10.46
CA ILE A 71 -2.66 -1.80 9.43
C ILE A 71 -3.26 -0.49 9.95
N ARG A 72 -4.38 -0.54 10.69
CA ARG A 72 -5.00 0.65 11.30
C ARG A 72 -4.07 1.31 12.31
N LYS A 73 -3.50 0.52 13.24
CA LYS A 73 -2.51 1.02 14.22
C LYS A 73 -1.29 1.63 13.53
N LEU A 74 -0.81 1.02 12.45
CA LEU A 74 0.29 1.56 11.66
C LEU A 74 -0.10 2.88 10.99
N THR A 75 -1.29 2.96 10.39
CA THR A 75 -1.81 4.18 9.77
C THR A 75 -1.89 5.34 10.78
N ASP A 76 -2.37 5.05 12.00
CA ASP A 76 -2.47 6.06 13.06
C ASP A 76 -1.09 6.52 13.53
N PHE A 77 -0.16 5.59 13.68
CA PHE A 77 1.24 5.88 14.00
C PHE A 77 1.92 6.72 12.90
N GLU A 78 1.70 6.39 11.62
CA GLU A 78 2.21 7.15 10.48
C GLU A 78 1.71 8.60 10.50
N LYS A 79 0.42 8.80 10.80
CA LYS A 79 -0.16 10.15 10.94
C LYS A 79 0.45 10.93 12.10
N GLU A 80 0.68 10.29 13.24
CA GLU A 80 1.32 10.91 14.41
C GLU A 80 2.74 11.42 14.09
N ILE A 81 3.55 10.61 13.39
CA ILE A 81 4.92 10.99 13.05
C ILE A 81 5.01 12.01 11.91
N LEU A 82 3.99 12.07 11.04
CA LEU A 82 3.89 13.06 9.96
C LEU A 82 3.30 14.40 10.41
N GLU A 83 2.67 14.45 11.59
CA GLU A 83 2.07 15.66 12.11
C GLU A 83 3.10 16.80 12.23
N GLY A 84 2.83 17.92 11.56
CA GLY A 84 3.69 19.10 11.53
C GLY A 84 4.81 19.05 10.49
N LEU A 85 4.89 18.00 9.66
CA LEU A 85 5.80 17.93 8.52
C LEU A 85 5.11 18.38 7.22
N ASP A 86 5.88 18.96 6.31
CA ASP A 86 5.43 19.18 4.93
C ASP A 86 5.54 17.85 4.17
N TYR A 87 4.39 17.27 3.82
CA TYR A 87 4.33 16.04 3.03
C TYR A 87 3.21 16.11 1.99
N ARG A 88 3.42 15.43 0.88
CA ARG A 88 2.38 15.21 -0.12
C ARG A 88 1.61 13.93 0.22
N HIS A 89 0.35 14.08 0.59
CA HIS A 89 -0.56 12.94 0.77
C HIS A 89 -1.07 12.45 -0.58
N LEU A 90 -0.98 11.15 -0.81
CA LEU A 90 -1.58 10.43 -1.93
C LEU A 90 -2.44 9.30 -1.40
N ILE A 91 -3.55 9.06 -2.09
CA ILE A 91 -4.52 8.03 -1.76
C ILE A 91 -4.61 7.09 -2.94
N TYR A 92 -4.18 5.85 -2.76
CA TYR A 92 -4.05 4.86 -3.83
C TYR A 92 -5.29 4.76 -4.72
N GLU A 93 -6.48 4.71 -4.12
CA GLU A 93 -7.74 4.57 -4.83
C GLU A 93 -8.12 5.80 -5.68
N GLU A 94 -7.65 6.98 -5.30
CA GLU A 94 -8.01 8.27 -5.91
C GLU A 94 -6.90 8.81 -6.83
N ASP A 95 -5.65 8.44 -6.57
CA ASP A 95 -4.49 8.98 -7.27
C ASP A 95 -3.87 7.98 -8.24
N LEU A 96 -3.96 6.67 -7.96
CA LEU A 96 -3.13 5.67 -8.66
C LEU A 96 -3.91 4.56 -9.36
N LEU A 97 -5.19 4.41 -9.06
CA LEU A 97 -5.97 3.25 -9.53
C LEU A 97 -6.30 3.32 -11.02
N LYS A 98 -6.58 4.53 -11.54
CA LYS A 98 -6.90 4.76 -12.95
C LYS A 98 -5.75 5.44 -13.66
N GLU A 99 -5.60 5.19 -14.96
CA GLU A 99 -4.44 5.69 -15.71
C GLU A 99 -4.40 7.22 -15.83
N ASP A 100 -5.56 7.85 -16.01
CA ASP A 100 -5.76 9.29 -16.05
C ASP A 100 -5.38 9.95 -14.71
N LEU A 101 -5.84 9.36 -13.59
CA LEU A 101 -5.51 9.81 -12.24
C LEU A 101 -4.01 9.67 -11.98
N ARG A 102 -3.43 8.52 -12.34
CA ARG A 102 -2.00 8.25 -12.21
C ARG A 102 -1.17 9.25 -12.99
N GLU A 103 -1.55 9.59 -14.22
CA GLU A 103 -0.85 10.60 -15.01
C GLU A 103 -0.92 11.99 -14.38
N ALA A 104 -2.10 12.39 -13.88
CA ALA A 104 -2.27 13.65 -13.18
C ALA A 104 -1.42 13.72 -11.90
N THR A 105 -1.42 12.66 -11.09
CA THR A 105 -0.61 12.55 -9.87
C THR A 105 0.89 12.61 -10.21
N LEU A 106 1.34 11.91 -11.25
CA LEU A 106 2.72 11.99 -11.71
C LEU A 106 3.09 13.42 -12.13
N LYS A 107 2.28 14.10 -12.95
CA LYS A 107 2.53 15.50 -13.33
C LYS A 107 2.66 16.42 -12.11
N ALA A 108 1.80 16.23 -11.11
CA ALA A 108 1.88 16.98 -9.86
C ALA A 108 3.18 16.69 -9.08
N LEU A 109 3.63 15.44 -9.03
CA LEU A 109 4.90 15.07 -8.40
C LEU A 109 6.11 15.63 -9.16
N PHE A 110 6.16 15.53 -10.49
CA PHE A 110 7.23 16.12 -11.29
C PHE A 110 7.33 17.63 -11.06
N LYS A 111 6.19 18.32 -10.99
CA LYS A 111 6.12 19.75 -10.62
C LYS A 111 6.63 20.00 -9.20
N LEU A 112 6.26 19.16 -8.22
CA LEU A 112 6.74 19.25 -6.83
C LEU A 112 8.27 19.16 -6.73
N PHE A 113 8.88 18.29 -7.54
CA PHE A 113 10.32 18.10 -7.59
C PHE A 113 11.04 19.10 -8.53
N GLY A 114 10.31 19.98 -9.21
CA GLY A 114 10.89 20.95 -10.14
C GLY A 114 11.55 20.33 -11.37
N VAL A 115 11.17 19.09 -11.73
CA VAL A 115 11.74 18.36 -12.88
C VAL A 115 10.76 18.30 -14.06
N PRO A 116 11.26 18.29 -15.31
CA PRO A 116 10.39 18.16 -16.48
C PRO A 116 9.65 16.83 -16.48
N TYR A 117 8.33 16.86 -16.72
CA TYR A 117 7.52 15.66 -16.86
C TYR A 117 8.06 14.76 -17.97
N ARG A 118 8.18 13.47 -17.68
CA ARG A 118 8.46 12.42 -18.66
C ARG A 118 7.37 11.37 -18.56
N ALA A 119 6.86 10.92 -19.70
CA ALA A 119 5.96 9.78 -19.74
C ALA A 119 6.66 8.59 -19.08
N THR A 120 6.01 7.98 -18.09
CA THR A 120 6.54 6.84 -17.37
C THR A 120 5.69 5.61 -17.66
N TYR A 121 6.38 4.49 -17.84
CA TYR A 121 5.76 3.18 -18.00
C TYR A 121 6.19 2.31 -16.82
N SER A 122 5.24 1.61 -16.21
CA SER A 122 5.52 0.59 -15.21
C SER A 122 4.99 -0.75 -15.72
N PRO A 123 5.84 -1.77 -15.91
CA PRO A 123 5.38 -3.11 -16.25
C PRO A 123 4.67 -3.79 -15.06
N ASN A 124 4.88 -3.28 -13.85
CA ASN A 124 4.36 -3.89 -12.63
C ASN A 124 2.85 -3.68 -12.53
N LYS A 125 2.13 -4.80 -12.48
CA LYS A 125 0.70 -4.83 -12.18
C LYS A 125 0.49 -5.32 -10.75
N LYS A 126 -0.61 -4.89 -10.16
CA LYS A 126 -1.02 -5.38 -8.84
C LYS A 126 -1.43 -6.85 -8.96
N VAL A 127 -0.94 -7.68 -8.04
CA VAL A 127 -1.21 -9.14 -8.04
C VAL A 127 -2.71 -9.43 -7.89
N LEU A 128 -3.36 -8.69 -6.99
CA LEU A 128 -4.80 -8.70 -6.78
C LEU A 128 -5.47 -7.57 -7.58
N THR A 129 -5.65 -7.80 -8.88
CA THR A 129 -6.58 -7.03 -9.72
C THR A 129 -7.90 -7.80 -9.84
N GLY A 130 -9.05 -7.13 -9.72
CA GLY A 130 -10.37 -7.77 -9.89
C GLY A 130 -10.97 -8.42 -8.62
N GLN A 131 -11.51 -9.64 -8.75
CA GLN A 131 -12.22 -10.37 -7.67
C GLN A 131 -11.27 -11.30 -6.87
N PRO A 132 -10.92 -10.95 -5.61
CA PRO A 132 -9.98 -11.71 -4.79
C PRO A 132 -10.45 -13.15 -4.46
N ARG A 133 -11.75 -13.43 -4.63
CA ARG A 133 -12.36 -14.74 -4.34
C ARG A 133 -11.80 -15.88 -5.17
N SER A 134 -11.24 -15.60 -6.34
CA SER A 134 -10.60 -16.61 -7.18
C SER A 134 -9.23 -17.06 -6.65
N LEU A 135 -8.58 -16.22 -5.84
CA LEU A 135 -7.21 -16.45 -5.33
C LEU A 135 -7.17 -16.70 -3.83
N VAL A 136 -8.26 -16.41 -3.12
CA VAL A 136 -8.37 -16.57 -1.68
C VAL A 136 -9.61 -17.36 -1.34
N THR A 137 -9.44 -18.43 -0.55
CA THR A 137 -10.53 -19.17 0.07
C THR A 137 -10.62 -18.83 1.54
N ALA A 138 -11.83 -18.49 1.99
CA ALA A 138 -12.11 -18.29 3.40
C ALA A 138 -12.13 -19.66 4.10
N VAL A 139 -11.23 -19.84 5.06
CA VAL A 139 -11.32 -20.97 5.99
C VAL A 139 -12.27 -20.54 7.11
N ARG A 140 -13.44 -21.18 7.19
CA ARG A 140 -14.27 -21.09 8.39
C ARG A 140 -13.57 -21.91 9.46
N SER A 141 -13.24 -21.28 10.59
CA SER A 141 -12.83 -22.01 11.78
C SER A 141 -13.98 -22.95 12.16
N THR A 142 -13.82 -24.23 11.89
CA THR A 142 -14.63 -25.24 12.55
C THR A 142 -14.19 -25.22 14.01
N SER A 143 -14.97 -24.54 14.84
CA SER A 143 -14.99 -24.82 16.27
C SER A 143 -15.46 -26.27 16.42
N GLU A 144 -14.51 -27.21 16.47
CA GLU A 144 -14.76 -28.58 16.89
C GLU A 144 -14.87 -28.60 18.42
N ASN A 145 -16.08 -28.97 18.87
CA ASN A 145 -16.54 -29.49 20.17
C ASN A 145 -15.92 -28.98 21.48
#